data_AF-A0A2N2NJB1-F1
#
_entry.id   AF-A0A2N2NJB1-F1
#
_cell.length_a   1.000
_cell.length_b   1.000
_cell.length_c   1.000
_cell.angle_alpha   90.00
_cell.angle_beta   90.00
_cell.angle_gamma   90.00
#
_symmetry.space_group_name_H-M   'P 1'
#
loop_
_entity.id
_entity.type
_entity.pdbx_description
1 polymer ?
#
loop_
_entity_poly.entity_id
_entity_poly.type
_entity_poly.pdbx_seq_one_letter_code
_entity_poly.pdbx_strand_id
1 'polypeptide(L)'
;MGKELSKQTRQNWQINAFLFLSAILASLSGIYFLYFPEGFMGGRNPLYNVTVIFNRTTWDVIHTWSGVGMIAIATLHIIIHWKWVTKVTRRYFSNEKRVVNPVISREQPVIVQTETQQ
;
A
#
# COMPACT_ATOMS: atom_id res chain seq x y z
N MET A 1 -5.17 -30.04 6.46
CA MET A 1 -4.37 -29.69 5.27
C MET A 1 -4.43 -28.18 5.07
N GLY A 2 -3.39 -27.46 5.48
CA GLY A 2 -3.31 -26.02 5.22
C GLY A 2 -3.25 -25.80 3.70
N LYS A 3 -4.12 -24.94 3.16
CA LYS A 3 -4.06 -24.56 1.74
C LYS A 3 -2.71 -23.88 1.51
N GLU A 4 -1.79 -24.57 0.86
CA GLU A 4 -0.52 -23.99 0.44
C GLU A 4 -0.84 -22.79 -0.46
N LEU A 5 -0.35 -21.61 -0.09
CA LEU A 5 -0.53 -20.41 -0.90
C LEU A 5 0.14 -20.63 -2.26
N SER A 6 -0.57 -20.34 -3.34
CA SER A 6 -0.02 -20.38 -4.70
C SER A 6 1.32 -19.63 -4.73
N LYS A 7 2.34 -20.22 -5.38
CA LYS A 7 3.70 -19.66 -5.47
C LYS A 7 3.68 -18.19 -5.92
N GLN A 8 2.77 -17.85 -6.83
CA GLN A 8 2.58 -16.50 -7.35
C GLN A 8 2.05 -15.52 -6.28
N THR A 9 1.10 -15.95 -5.44
CA THR A 9 0.58 -15.12 -4.34
C THR A 9 1.65 -14.86 -3.28
N ARG A 10 2.46 -15.88 -2.97
CA ARG A 10 3.56 -15.76 -2.01
C ARG A 10 4.65 -14.79 -2.49
N GLN A 11 5.03 -14.86 -3.76
CA GLN A 11 6.01 -13.93 -4.35
C GLN A 11 5.50 -12.48 -4.35
N ASN A 12 4.24 -12.25 -4.70
CA ASN A 12 3.65 -10.91 -4.67
C ASN A 12 3.66 -10.33 -3.25
N TRP A 13 3.37 -11.16 -2.23
CA TRP A 13 3.39 -10.74 -0.84
C TRP A 13 4.80 -10.38 -0.35
N GLN A 14 5.82 -11.12 -0.79
CA GLN A 14 7.21 -10.84 -0.45
C GLN A 14 7.67 -9.47 -0.96
N ILE A 15 7.38 -9.13 -2.23
CA ILE A 15 7.76 -7.82 -2.80
C ILE A 15 7.14 -6.68 -2.00
N ASN A 16 5.86 -6.81 -1.64
CA ASN A 16 5.16 -5.81 -0.83
C ASN A 16 5.73 -5.72 0.59
N ALA A 17 6.08 -6.85 1.21
CA ALA A 17 6.69 -6.87 2.54
C ALA A 17 8.06 -6.17 2.54
N PHE A 18 8.90 -6.42 1.53
CA PHE A 18 10.19 -5.73 1.39
C PHE A 18 10.03 -4.24 1.11
N LEU A 19 9.06 -3.86 0.29
CA LEU A 19 8.73 -2.44 0.05
C LEU A 19 8.29 -1.75 1.33
N PHE A 20 7.40 -2.38 2.10
CA PHE A 20 6.91 -1.84 3.36
C PHE A 20 8.03 -1.71 4.40
N LEU A 21 8.89 -2.73 4.52
CA LEU A 21 10.02 -2.70 5.44
C LEU A 21 11.03 -1.60 5.09
N SER A 22 11.39 -1.47 3.81
CA SER A 22 12.30 -0.41 3.35
C SER A 22 11.71 0.98 3.57
N ALA A 23 10.41 1.16 3.34
CA ALA A 23 9.71 2.40 3.63
C ALA A 23 9.70 2.75 5.12
N ILE A 24 9.52 1.77 6.02
CA ILE A 24 9.63 1.99 7.46
C ILE A 24 11.03 2.45 7.83
N LEU A 25 12.07 1.75 7.37
CA LEU A 25 13.46 2.10 7.69
C LEU A 25 13.82 3.51 7.19
N ALA A 26 13.43 3.86 5.96
CA ALA A 26 13.64 5.19 5.39
C ALA A 26 12.85 6.26 6.17
N SER A 27 11.62 5.96 6.58
CA SER A 27 10.78 6.90 7.34
C SER A 27 11.31 7.14 8.75
N LEU A 28 11.69 6.10 9.48
CA LEU A 28 12.22 6.23 10.85
C LEU A 28 13.55 6.99 10.88
N SER A 29 14.44 6.70 9.94
CA SER A 29 15.70 7.44 9.80
C SER A 29 15.48 8.88 9.29
N GLY A 30 14.48 9.12 8.44
CA GLY A 30 14.07 10.48 8.05
C GLY A 30 13.53 11.29 9.22
N ILE A 31 12.70 10.68 10.07
CA ILE A 31 12.22 11.29 11.32
C ILE A 31 13.41 11.67 12.21
N TYR A 32 14.42 10.81 12.34
CA TYR A 32 15.65 11.15 13.06
C TYR A 32 16.30 12.43 12.51
N PHE A 33 16.41 12.58 11.18
CA PHE A 33 16.99 13.79 10.58
C PHE A 33 16.15 15.06 10.72
N LEU A 34 14.82 14.95 10.87
CA LEU A 34 13.96 16.11 11.16
C LEU A 34 14.23 16.70 12.54
N TYR A 35 14.51 15.85 13.54
CA TYR A 35 14.77 16.29 14.91
C TYR A 35 16.25 16.58 15.21
N PHE A 36 17.16 15.93 14.48
CA PHE A 36 18.61 16.12 14.59
C PHE A 36 19.22 16.61 13.26
N PRO A 37 18.82 17.81 12.78
CA PRO A 37 19.35 18.37 11.54
C PRO A 37 20.82 18.77 11.69
N GLU A 38 21.53 18.83 10.56
CA GLU A 38 22.87 19.41 10.55
C GLU A 38 22.83 20.86 11.00
N GLY A 39 23.74 21.22 11.91
CA GLY A 39 24.07 22.60 12.21
C GLY A 39 25.52 22.83 11.83
N PHE A 40 25.81 23.95 11.17
CA PHE A 40 27.18 24.37 10.85
C PHE A 40 28.05 24.37 12.11
N MET A 41 29.27 23.83 12.01
CA MET A 41 30.32 24.02 13.00
C MET A 41 30.59 25.53 13.12
N GLY A 42 30.03 26.20 14.13
CA GLY A 42 30.26 27.64 14.33
C GLY A 42 29.18 28.45 15.04
N GLY A 43 27.99 27.91 15.33
CA GLY A 43 27.04 28.72 16.11
C GLY A 43 25.69 28.09 16.38
N ARG A 44 25.60 27.42 17.54
CA ARG A 44 24.37 27.04 18.26
C ARG A 44 23.58 25.84 17.72
N ASN A 45 24.26 24.75 17.35
CA ASN A 45 23.64 23.41 17.43
C ASN A 45 24.14 22.65 18.68
N PRO A 46 23.47 22.74 19.84
CA PRO A 46 23.85 22.01 21.05
C PRO A 46 23.70 20.48 20.90
N LEU A 47 23.11 20.00 19.80
CA LEU A 47 22.94 18.58 19.48
C LEU A 47 23.96 18.06 18.46
N TYR A 48 24.96 18.87 18.10
CA TYR A 48 26.08 18.46 17.26
C TYR A 48 26.82 17.31 17.95
N ASN A 49 26.61 16.08 17.46
CA ASN A 49 27.12 14.81 18.00
C ASN A 49 26.24 14.07 19.04
N VAL A 50 24.93 14.30 19.07
CA VAL A 50 24.02 13.46 19.87
C VAL A 50 23.88 12.08 19.21
N THR A 51 24.35 11.07 19.93
CA THR A 51 24.22 9.67 19.54
C THR A 51 22.91 9.12 20.09
N VAL A 52 21.93 8.91 19.20
CA VAL A 52 20.68 8.20 19.52
C VAL A 52 20.77 6.82 18.91
N ILE A 53 21.02 5.79 19.75
CA ILE A 53 21.21 4.37 19.37
C ILE A 53 22.47 4.11 18.51
N PHE A 54 22.61 4.80 17.38
CA PHE A 54 23.76 4.77 16.49
C PHE A 54 24.34 6.18 16.27
N ASN A 55 25.56 6.24 15.74
CA ASN A 55 26.14 7.50 15.29
C ASN A 55 25.40 8.04 14.05
N ARG A 56 25.56 9.33 13.76
CA ARG A 56 24.89 9.99 12.64
C ARG A 56 25.23 9.37 11.28
N THR A 57 26.48 8.96 11.08
CA THR A 57 26.93 8.32 9.83
C THR A 57 26.21 7.01 9.57
N THR A 58 25.98 6.20 10.59
CA THR A 58 25.22 4.96 10.47
C THR A 58 23.75 5.25 10.15
N TRP A 59 23.15 6.27 10.75
CA TRP A 59 21.80 6.71 10.38
C TRP A 59 21.71 7.18 8.92
N ASP A 60 22.74 7.88 8.43
CA ASP A 60 22.85 8.34 7.04
C ASP A 60 22.96 7.16 6.06
N VAL A 61 23.81 6.20 6.37
CA VAL A 61 23.93 4.96 5.59
C VAL A 61 22.60 4.20 5.59
N ILE A 62 21.95 4.02 6.74
CA ILE A 62 20.65 3.33 6.82
C ILE A 62 19.60 4.06 5.99
N HIS A 63 19.49 5.39 6.12
CA HIS A 63 18.50 6.18 5.39
C HIS A 63 18.71 6.12 3.88
N THR A 64 19.95 6.37 3.44
CA THR A 64 20.30 6.41 2.03
C THR A 64 20.07 5.05 1.37
N TRP A 65 20.59 3.97 1.96
CA TRP A 65 20.46 2.64 1.36
C TRP A 65 19.05 2.07 1.48
N SER A 66 18.32 2.35 2.57
CA SER A 66 16.91 1.95 2.66
C SER A 66 16.04 2.72 1.67
N GLY A 67 16.30 4.01 1.44
CA GLY A 67 15.64 4.82 0.43
C GLY A 67 15.91 4.32 -1.00
N VAL A 68 17.19 4.05 -1.33
CA VAL A 68 17.57 3.46 -2.64
C VAL A 68 16.88 2.11 -2.84
N GLY A 69 16.91 1.23 -1.84
CA GLY A 69 16.21 -0.05 -1.88
C GLY A 69 14.70 0.10 -2.07
N MET A 70 14.07 1.02 -1.32
CA MET A 70 12.64 1.32 -1.42
C MET A 70 12.28 1.76 -2.85
N ILE A 71 13.04 2.68 -3.45
CA ILE A 71 12.79 3.17 -4.82
C ILE A 71 12.93 2.04 -5.84
N ALA A 72 13.97 1.22 -5.72
CA ALA A 72 14.19 0.07 -6.60
C ALA A 72 13.05 -0.94 -6.51
N ILE A 73 12.62 -1.31 -5.30
CA ILE A 73 11.52 -2.25 -5.08
C ILE A 73 10.19 -1.65 -5.52
N ALA A 74 9.94 -0.36 -5.26
CA ALA A 74 8.73 0.34 -5.71
C ALA A 74 8.63 0.34 -7.24
N THR A 75 9.74 0.58 -7.92
CA THR A 75 9.82 0.54 -9.39
C THR A 75 9.49 -0.86 -9.90
N LEU A 76 10.13 -1.89 -9.34
CA LEU A 76 9.85 -3.29 -9.69
C LEU A 76 8.39 -3.67 -9.42
N HIS A 77 7.84 -3.24 -8.30
CA HIS A 77 6.45 -3.45 -7.93
C HIS A 77 5.50 -2.85 -8.98
N ILE A 78 5.72 -1.59 -9.40
CA ILE A 78 4.88 -0.93 -10.41
C ILE A 78 4.96 -1.66 -11.75
N ILE A 79 6.16 -2.07 -12.18
CA ILE A 79 6.36 -2.80 -13.44
C ILE A 79 5.60 -4.13 -13.43
N ILE A 80 5.73 -4.92 -12.37
CA ILE A 80 5.04 -6.21 -12.23
C ILE A 80 3.52 -6.02 -12.19
N HIS A 81 3.06 -4.97 -11.51
CA HIS A 81 1.64 -4.68 -11.31
C HIS A 81 1.02 -3.77 -12.38
N TRP A 82 1.72 -3.44 -13.46
CA TRP A 82 1.26 -2.49 -14.49
C TRP A 82 -0.15 -2.80 -15.05
N LYS A 83 -0.47 -4.08 -15.26
CA LYS A 83 -1.81 -4.53 -15.71
C LYS A 83 -2.90 -4.23 -14.67
N TRP A 84 -2.58 -4.34 -13.39
CA TRP A 84 -3.49 -3.99 -12.30
C TRP A 84 -3.66 -2.47 -12.20
N VAL A 85 -2.57 -1.70 -12.31
CA VAL A 85 -2.60 -0.22 -12.29
C VAL A 85 -3.52 0.30 -13.39
N THR A 86 -3.30 -0.09 -14.64
CA THR A 86 -4.15 0.33 -15.78
C THR A 86 -5.62 -0.06 -15.61
N LYS A 87 -5.91 -1.24 -15.05
CA LYS A 87 -7.29 -1.68 -14.75
C LYS A 87 -7.94 -0.83 -13.66
N VAL A 88 -7.23 -0.54 -12.58
CA VAL A 88 -7.73 0.30 -11.47
C VAL A 88 -7.92 1.74 -11.94
N THR A 89 -6.94 2.32 -12.63
CA THR A 89 -7.03 3.64 -13.26
C THR A 89 -8.24 3.71 -14.18
N ARG A 90 -8.36 2.78 -15.14
CA ARG A 90 -9.53 2.73 -16.04
C ARG A 90 -10.84 2.63 -15.27
N ARG A 91 -10.92 1.85 -14.19
CA ARG A 91 -12.15 1.73 -13.39
C ARG A 91 -12.50 3.02 -12.65
N TYR A 92 -11.52 3.74 -12.10
CA TYR A 92 -11.76 5.02 -11.43
C TYR A 92 -12.22 6.10 -12.42
N PHE A 93 -11.67 6.12 -13.64
CA PHE A 93 -12.03 7.10 -14.67
C PHE A 93 -13.25 6.69 -15.51
N SER A 94 -13.54 5.40 -15.64
CA SER A 94 -14.70 4.85 -16.36
C SER A 94 -15.86 4.61 -15.41
N ASN A 95 -16.31 5.67 -14.72
CA ASN A 95 -17.48 5.63 -13.83
C ASN A 95 -18.83 5.61 -14.58
N GLU A 96 -18.83 5.50 -15.90
CA GLU A 96 -20.07 5.41 -16.66
C GLU A 96 -20.50 3.96 -16.91
N LYS A 97 -21.76 3.69 -16.56
CA LYS A 97 -22.56 2.50 -16.91
C LYS A 97 -22.45 1.31 -15.96
N ARG A 98 -22.65 1.54 -14.65
CA ARG A 98 -23.50 0.57 -13.93
C ARG A 98 -24.93 0.76 -14.46
N VAL A 99 -25.24 0.06 -15.55
CA VAL A 99 -26.62 -0.26 -15.88
C VAL A 99 -27.13 -1.06 -14.69
N VAL A 100 -27.81 -0.39 -13.77
CA VAL A 100 -28.68 -1.07 -12.80
C VAL A 100 -29.68 -1.79 -13.68
N ASN A 101 -29.54 -3.10 -13.86
CA ASN A 101 -30.64 -3.91 -14.33
C ASN A 101 -31.73 -3.73 -13.27
N PRO A 102 -32.82 -2.99 -13.54
CA PRO A 102 -33.89 -2.94 -12.58
C PRO A 102 -34.40 -4.38 -12.50
N VAL A 103 -34.38 -4.94 -11.29
CA VAL A 103 -35.08 -6.19 -10.99
C VAL A 103 -36.57 -5.87 -11.12
N ILE A 104 -37.08 -5.89 -12.35
CA ILE A 104 -38.51 -5.87 -12.65
C ILE A 104 -38.87 -7.24 -13.20
N SER A 105 -40.04 -7.71 -12.77
CA SER A 105 -40.70 -8.97 -13.13
C SER A 105 -40.33 -10.18 -12.28
N ARG A 106 -40.69 -10.11 -11.00
CA ARG A 106 -41.43 -11.23 -10.38
C ARG A 106 -42.67 -10.70 -9.65
N GLU A 107 -43.61 -10.13 -10.40
CA GLU A 107 -45.00 -10.27 -10.01
C GLU A 107 -45.36 -11.74 -10.23
N GLN A 108 -45.30 -12.53 -9.17
CA GLN A 108 -45.97 -13.82 -9.16
C GLN A 108 -47.48 -13.51 -9.15
N PRO A 109 -48.28 -14.03 -10.09
CA PRO A 109 -49.72 -14.03 -9.87
C PRO A 109 -49.97 -14.92 -8.66
N VAL A 110 -50.25 -14.31 -7.52
CA VAL A 110 -50.82 -15.00 -6.38
C VAL A 110 -52.16 -15.51 -6.86
N ILE A 111 -52.24 -16.81 -7.16
CA ILE A 111 -53.50 -17.50 -7.38
C ILE A 111 -54.25 -17.44 -6.04
N VAL A 112 -55.09 -16.43 -5.90
CA VAL A 112 -56.10 -16.35 -4.85
C VAL A 112 -57.08 -17.48 -5.15
N GLN A 113 -56.92 -18.60 -4.45
CA GLN A 113 -57.94 -19.65 -4.39
C GLN A 113 -59.16 -19.07 -3.68
N THR A 114 -60.05 -18.44 -4.44
CA THR A 114 -61.45 -18.27 -4.05
C THR A 114 -62.16 -19.59 -4.25
N GLU A 115 -62.06 -20.49 -3.27
CA GLU A 115 -63.09 -21.49 -3.04
C GLU A 115 -64.08 -20.91 -2.01
N THR A 116 -65.07 -20.22 -2.57
CA THR A 116 -66.44 -20.13 -2.07
C THR A 116 -66.94 -21.53 -1.69
N GLN A 117 -67.34 -21.78 -0.44
CA GLN A 117 -68.76 -21.83 -0.08
C GLN A 117 -69.63 -22.57 -1.12
N GLN A 118 -69.73 -23.90 -1.01
CA GLN A 118 -70.98 -24.67 -0.83
C GLN A 118 -70.72 -26.18 -0.77
#